data_AF-A0A2V6CN88-F1
#
_entry.id   AF-A0A2V6CN88-F1
#
_cell.length_a   1.000
_cell.length_b   1.000
_cell.length_c   1.000
_cell.angle_alpha   90.00
_cell.angle_beta   90.00
_cell.angle_gamma   90.00
#
_symmetry.space_group_name_H-M   'P 1'
#
loop_
_entity.id
_entity.type
_entity.pdbx_description
1 polymer ?
#
loop_
_entity_poly.entity_id
_entity_poly.type
_entity_poly.pdbx_seq_one_letter_code
_entity_poly.pdbx_strand_id
1 'polypeptide(L)'
;MLSNTDVAELLARQAQQEAGTLSRAFRRASRSAFLWPENVVDVVAQNRSLTELRGIGPFLEKQIRRWVDQHRQLTDRPPAIRQDFISLADARQLLATKPAWSKKLRGDLQMHTRWSDGSGTIAEMADAARELSYEYITITDHSKGLKIAGGIDERALREQALEIAGTNQSISRGRKPNDTSFHRDEFEPSRRR
;
A
#
# COMPACT_ATOMS: atom_id res chain seq x y z
N MET A 1 14.63 -20.70 0.04
CA MET A 1 13.54 -20.63 -0.97
C MET A 1 13.56 -19.24 -1.57
N LEU A 2 13.22 -19.10 -2.84
CA LEU A 2 13.25 -17.82 -3.53
C LEU A 2 12.11 -16.92 -3.01
N SER A 3 12.44 -15.83 -2.34
CA SER A 3 11.43 -14.89 -1.82
C SER A 3 10.88 -13.99 -2.93
N ASN A 4 9.79 -13.28 -2.65
CA ASN A 4 9.30 -12.25 -3.56
C ASN A 4 10.31 -11.10 -3.77
N THR A 5 11.12 -10.77 -2.76
CA THR A 5 12.19 -9.76 -2.91
C THR A 5 13.33 -10.29 -3.79
N ASP A 6 13.63 -11.58 -3.73
CA ASP A 6 14.62 -12.22 -4.61
C ASP A 6 14.14 -12.20 -6.07
N VAL A 7 12.88 -12.58 -6.31
CA VAL A 7 12.26 -12.47 -7.64
C VAL A 7 12.26 -11.04 -8.14
N ALA A 8 11.96 -10.06 -7.27
CA ALA A 8 11.99 -8.65 -7.64
C ALA A 8 13.37 -8.22 -8.16
N GLU A 9 14.46 -8.65 -7.50
CA GLU A 9 15.82 -8.37 -7.95
C GLU A 9 16.17 -9.13 -9.25
N LEU A 10 15.81 -10.40 -9.38
CA LEU A 10 16.04 -11.17 -10.61
C LEU A 10 15.36 -10.52 -11.82
N LEU A 11 14.13 -10.04 -11.65
CA LEU A 11 13.39 -9.29 -12.67
C LEU A 11 14.06 -7.93 -12.94
N ALA A 12 14.56 -7.23 -11.92
CA ALA A 12 15.27 -5.96 -12.09
C ALA A 12 16.56 -6.14 -12.90
N ARG A 13 17.33 -7.20 -12.64
CA ARG A 13 18.54 -7.55 -13.41
C ARG A 13 18.20 -7.91 -14.84
N GLN A 14 17.17 -8.73 -15.06
CA GLN A 14 16.73 -9.06 -16.42
C GLN A 14 16.31 -7.78 -17.17
N ALA A 15 15.61 -6.85 -16.52
CA ALA A 15 15.24 -5.59 -17.15
C ALA A 15 16.43 -4.74 -17.64
N GLN A 16 17.61 -4.89 -17.02
CA GLN A 16 18.84 -4.20 -17.44
C GLN A 16 19.50 -4.85 -18.66
N GLN A 17 19.24 -6.13 -18.89
CA GLN A 17 19.76 -6.89 -20.03
C GLN A 17 18.85 -6.79 -21.26
N GLU A 18 17.61 -6.32 -21.09
CA GLU A 18 16.60 -6.20 -22.14
C GLU A 18 16.43 -4.76 -22.61
N ALA A 19 15.88 -4.58 -23.82
CA ALA A 19 15.53 -3.28 -24.39
C ALA A 19 14.02 -3.11 -24.62
N GLY A 20 13.58 -1.86 -24.79
CA GLY A 20 12.23 -1.53 -25.25
C GLY A 20 11.10 -2.05 -24.35
N THR A 21 10.08 -2.66 -24.95
CA THR A 21 8.87 -3.15 -24.26
C THR A 21 9.18 -4.25 -23.25
N LEU A 22 10.15 -5.11 -23.54
CA LEU A 22 10.50 -6.22 -22.66
C LEU A 22 11.17 -5.73 -21.37
N SER A 23 12.11 -4.78 -21.47
CA SER A 23 12.66 -4.10 -20.30
C SER A 23 11.58 -3.47 -19.42
N ARG A 24 10.61 -2.77 -20.04
CA ARG A 24 9.48 -2.16 -19.31
C ARG A 24 8.60 -3.20 -18.60
N ALA A 25 8.37 -4.36 -19.23
CA ALA A 25 7.61 -5.45 -18.63
C ALA A 25 8.31 -6.00 -17.39
N PHE A 26 9.61 -6.29 -17.49
CA PHE A 26 10.42 -6.75 -16.36
C PHE A 26 10.47 -5.72 -15.21
N ARG A 27 10.65 -4.42 -15.50
CA ARG A 27 10.62 -3.37 -14.46
C ARG A 27 9.27 -3.31 -13.74
N ARG A 28 8.16 -3.45 -14.48
CA ARG A 28 6.81 -3.44 -13.90
C ARG A 28 6.57 -4.65 -13.00
N ALA A 29 6.98 -5.84 -13.47
CA ALA A 29 6.88 -7.06 -12.70
C ALA A 29 7.75 -7.00 -11.44
N SER A 30 8.99 -6.51 -11.55
CA SER A 30 9.90 -6.29 -10.42
C SER A 30 9.29 -5.40 -9.33
N ARG A 31 8.67 -4.28 -9.72
CA ARG A 31 7.95 -3.40 -8.77
C ARG A 31 6.73 -4.07 -8.16
N SER A 32 6.00 -4.85 -8.95
CA SER A 32 4.77 -5.53 -8.49
C SER A 32 5.08 -6.67 -7.53
N ALA A 33 6.25 -7.30 -7.64
CA ALA A 33 6.67 -8.41 -6.80
C ALA A 33 6.68 -8.08 -5.30
N PHE A 34 7.05 -6.84 -4.94
CA PHE A 34 6.98 -6.38 -3.55
C PHE A 34 5.56 -6.33 -2.98
N LEU A 35 4.54 -6.23 -3.84
CA LEU A 35 3.13 -6.06 -3.45
C LEU A 35 2.29 -7.32 -3.72
N TRP A 36 2.91 -8.43 -4.12
CA TRP A 36 2.18 -9.68 -4.27
C TRP A 36 1.69 -10.18 -2.90
N PRO A 37 0.43 -10.62 -2.82
CA PRO A 37 -0.19 -10.98 -1.54
C PRO A 37 0.34 -12.30 -0.97
N GLU A 38 0.87 -13.17 -1.82
CA GLU A 38 1.36 -14.51 -1.54
C GLU A 38 2.81 -14.64 -2.01
N ASN A 39 3.57 -15.55 -1.39
CA ASN A 39 4.92 -15.85 -1.85
C ASN A 39 4.85 -16.67 -3.15
N VAL A 40 5.71 -16.33 -4.11
CA VAL A 40 5.75 -16.97 -5.43
C VAL A 40 5.89 -18.48 -5.35
N VAL A 41 6.67 -18.97 -4.38
CA VAL A 41 6.91 -20.40 -4.14
C VAL A 41 5.64 -21.13 -3.71
N ASP A 42 4.77 -20.48 -2.94
CA ASP A 42 3.52 -21.06 -2.48
C ASP A 42 2.51 -21.19 -3.63
N VAL A 43 2.46 -20.17 -4.50
CA VAL A 43 1.60 -20.20 -5.71
C VAL A 43 2.04 -21.32 -6.65
N VAL A 44 3.37 -21.47 -6.87
CA VAL A 44 3.91 -22.57 -7.69
C VAL A 44 3.64 -23.93 -7.04
N ALA A 45 3.85 -24.07 -5.73
CA ALA A 45 3.61 -25.32 -5.01
C ALA A 45 2.14 -25.77 -5.05
N GLN A 46 1.20 -24.82 -5.11
CA GLN A 46 -0.24 -25.08 -5.28
C GLN A 46 -0.63 -25.37 -6.75
N ASN A 47 0.33 -25.41 -7.68
CA ASN A 47 0.10 -25.54 -9.12
C ASN A 47 -0.84 -24.47 -9.70
N ARG A 48 -0.90 -23.30 -9.05
CA ARG A 48 -1.69 -22.13 -9.48
C ARG A 48 -0.93 -21.28 -10.46
N SER A 49 -1.64 -20.52 -11.30
CA SER A 49 -1.01 -19.71 -12.35
C SER A 49 -0.32 -18.49 -11.74
N LEU A 50 0.91 -18.19 -12.15
CA LEU A 50 1.56 -16.95 -11.72
C LEU A 50 0.95 -15.71 -12.38
N THR A 51 0.13 -15.87 -13.44
CA THR A 51 -0.63 -14.74 -14.01
C THR A 51 -1.71 -14.19 -13.07
N GLU A 52 -2.03 -14.90 -11.99
CA GLU A 52 -2.87 -14.37 -10.90
C GLU A 52 -2.17 -13.21 -10.16
N LEU A 53 -0.85 -13.15 -10.22
CA LEU A 53 -0.05 -12.11 -9.61
C LEU A 53 0.05 -10.87 -10.51
N ARG A 54 -0.20 -9.69 -9.92
CA ARG A 54 -0.20 -8.42 -10.65
C ARG A 54 1.11 -8.21 -11.42
N GLY A 55 0.99 -7.84 -12.68
CA GLY A 55 2.14 -7.50 -13.54
C GLY A 55 2.85 -8.70 -14.15
N ILE A 56 2.32 -9.92 -14.00
CA ILE A 56 2.82 -11.14 -14.63
C ILE A 56 1.94 -11.51 -15.83
N GLY A 57 2.57 -11.73 -16.97
CA GLY A 57 1.95 -12.35 -18.15
C GLY A 57 2.57 -13.72 -18.44
N PRO A 58 2.03 -14.48 -19.42
CA PRO A 58 2.44 -15.87 -19.67
C PRO A 58 3.94 -16.06 -19.93
N PHE A 59 4.59 -15.08 -20.56
CA PHE A 59 6.04 -15.10 -20.77
C PHE A 59 6.82 -15.00 -19.45
N LEU A 60 6.45 -14.04 -18.60
CA LEU A 60 7.12 -13.83 -17.31
C LEU A 60 6.85 -14.97 -16.34
N GLU A 61 5.64 -15.55 -16.38
CA GLU A 61 5.32 -16.75 -15.61
C GLU A 61 6.29 -17.89 -15.93
N LYS A 62 6.48 -18.22 -17.21
CA LYS A 62 7.43 -19.29 -17.61
C LYS A 62 8.83 -19.02 -17.08
N GLN A 63 9.27 -17.77 -17.15
CA GLN A 63 10.58 -17.35 -16.65
C GLN A 63 10.70 -17.54 -15.13
N ILE A 64 9.70 -17.10 -14.37
CA ILE A 64 9.72 -17.15 -12.90
C ILE A 64 9.60 -18.59 -12.41
N ARG A 65 8.71 -19.39 -13.01
CA ARG A 65 8.59 -20.84 -12.70
C ARG A 65 9.93 -21.54 -12.88
N ARG A 66 10.60 -21.29 -14.02
CA ARG A 66 11.94 -21.84 -14.25
C ARG A 66 12.92 -21.49 -13.14
N TRP A 67 12.90 -20.26 -12.61
CA TRP A 67 13.76 -19.88 -11.49
C TRP A 67 13.39 -20.60 -10.18
N VAL A 68 12.10 -20.77 -9.91
CA VAL A 68 11.61 -21.51 -8.74
C VAL A 68 12.02 -22.98 -8.83
N ASP A 69 11.75 -23.63 -9.96
CA ASP A 69 12.05 -25.05 -10.20
C ASP A 69 13.56 -25.34 -10.13
N GLN A 70 14.37 -24.42 -10.65
CA GLN A 70 15.84 -24.51 -10.59
C GLN A 70 16.42 -24.11 -9.23
N HIS A 71 15.57 -23.77 -8.25
CA HIS A 71 16.00 -23.29 -6.94
C HIS A 71 17.02 -22.15 -7.04
N ARG A 72 16.80 -21.24 -8.00
CA ARG A 72 17.76 -20.19 -8.32
C ARG A 72 18.04 -19.35 -7.08
N GLN A 73 19.32 -19.08 -6.83
CA GLN A 73 19.75 -18.22 -5.72
C GLN A 73 20.24 -16.89 -6.26
N LEU A 74 20.02 -15.82 -5.50
CA LEU A 74 20.75 -14.58 -5.71
C LEU A 74 22.19 -14.78 -5.25
N THR A 75 23.11 -14.86 -6.21
CA THR A 75 24.55 -15.06 -5.93
C THR A 75 25.23 -13.78 -5.46
N ASP A 76 24.81 -12.62 -6.00
CA ASP A 76 25.38 -11.33 -5.64
C ASP A 76 24.38 -10.51 -4.83
N ARG A 77 24.88 -9.75 -3.86
CA ARG A 77 24.08 -8.81 -3.09
C ARG A 77 23.51 -7.72 -4.02
N PRO A 78 22.20 -7.38 -3.93
CA PRO A 78 21.64 -6.23 -4.64
C PRO A 78 22.39 -4.94 -4.30
N PRO A 79 22.39 -3.90 -5.14
CA PRO A 79 22.92 -2.58 -4.78
C PRO A 79 22.23 -2.02 -3.53
N ALA A 80 22.93 -1.19 -2.74
CA ALA A 80 22.42 -0.65 -1.47
C ALA A 80 21.02 0.00 -1.59
N ILE A 81 20.73 0.70 -2.68
CA ILE A 81 19.42 1.32 -2.95
C ILE A 81 18.27 0.32 -3.16
N ARG A 82 18.56 -0.98 -3.27
CA ARG A 82 17.59 -2.08 -3.42
C ARG A 82 17.69 -3.12 -2.30
N GLN A 83 18.40 -2.80 -1.22
CA GLN A 83 18.49 -3.65 -0.03
C GLN A 83 17.44 -3.25 1.01
N ASP A 84 17.22 -4.12 2.00
CA ASP A 84 16.42 -3.85 3.21
C ASP A 84 14.93 -3.57 2.97
N PHE A 85 14.40 -4.01 1.83
CA PHE A 85 12.96 -4.03 1.56
C PHE A 85 12.34 -5.36 2.01
N ILE A 86 11.10 -5.30 2.47
CA ILE A 86 10.26 -6.46 2.76
C ILE A 86 9.13 -6.54 1.73
N SER A 87 8.76 -7.75 1.31
CA SER A 87 7.58 -7.95 0.47
C SER A 87 6.30 -7.93 1.31
N LEU A 88 5.15 -7.68 0.69
CA LEU A 88 3.85 -7.75 1.35
C LEU A 88 3.59 -9.14 1.94
N ALA A 89 3.95 -10.21 1.22
CA ALA A 89 3.82 -11.58 1.69
C ALA A 89 4.64 -11.81 2.97
N ASP A 90 5.91 -11.40 2.99
CA ASP A 90 6.79 -11.55 4.15
C ASP A 90 6.32 -10.66 5.32
N ALA A 91 5.89 -9.43 5.04
CA ALA A 91 5.35 -8.53 6.05
C ALA A 91 4.10 -9.12 6.71
N ARG A 92 3.20 -9.75 5.93
CA ARG A 92 2.03 -10.45 6.46
C ARG A 92 2.40 -11.63 7.34
N GLN A 93 3.36 -12.44 6.91
CA GLN A 93 3.86 -13.56 7.71
C GLN A 93 4.47 -13.06 9.03
N LEU A 94 5.28 -12.00 8.99
CA LEU A 94 5.85 -11.39 10.19
C LEU A 94 4.76 -10.87 11.13
N LEU A 95 3.78 -10.13 10.60
CA LEU A 95 2.66 -9.60 11.39
C LEU A 95 1.82 -10.72 12.01
N ALA A 96 1.63 -11.84 11.33
CA ALA A 96 0.94 -13.01 11.87
C ALA A 96 1.65 -13.59 13.10
N THR A 97 2.98 -13.49 13.19
CA THR A 97 3.74 -13.88 14.40
C THR A 97 3.65 -12.85 15.53
N LYS A 98 3.19 -11.62 15.24
CA LYS A 98 3.11 -10.49 16.17
C LYS A 98 1.69 -9.88 16.22
N PRO A 99 0.65 -10.66 16.57
CA PRO A 99 -0.74 -10.18 16.57
C PRO A 99 -1.00 -9.01 17.53
N ALA A 100 -0.13 -8.79 18.51
CA ALA A 100 -0.20 -7.65 19.41
C ALA A 100 0.15 -6.31 18.73
N TRP A 101 0.84 -6.31 17.59
CA TRP A 101 1.26 -5.07 16.92
C TRP A 101 0.09 -4.33 16.28
N SER A 102 -0.83 -5.04 15.63
CA SER A 102 -2.03 -4.41 15.05
C SER A 102 -2.89 -3.74 16.12
N LYS A 103 -2.99 -4.35 17.31
CA LYS A 103 -3.73 -3.78 18.46
C LYS A 103 -3.10 -2.52 19.06
N LYS A 104 -1.87 -2.17 18.69
CA LYS A 104 -1.21 -0.92 19.11
C LYS A 104 -1.46 0.23 18.15
N LEU A 105 -2.03 -0.03 16.97
CA LEU A 105 -2.38 1.02 16.02
C LEU A 105 -3.58 1.78 16.55
N ARG A 106 -3.38 3.07 16.80
CA ARG A 106 -4.42 3.97 17.29
C ARG A 106 -5.09 4.73 16.15
N GLY A 107 -4.52 4.72 14.95
CA GLY A 107 -5.09 5.50 13.86
C GLY A 107 -4.26 5.50 12.59
N ASP A 108 -4.87 6.06 11.54
CA ASP A 108 -4.24 6.35 10.26
C ASP A 108 -4.07 7.86 10.09
N LEU A 109 -2.84 8.29 9.80
CA LEU A 109 -2.46 9.69 9.73
C LEU A 109 -2.36 10.22 8.28
N GLN A 110 -2.79 9.43 7.29
CA GLN A 110 -2.79 9.86 5.90
C GLN A 110 -3.86 9.15 5.08
N MET A 111 -5.04 9.79 4.97
CA MET A 111 -6.16 9.24 4.23
C MET A 111 -6.74 10.28 3.27
N HIS A 112 -7.07 9.85 2.05
CA HIS A 112 -7.74 10.70 1.07
C HIS A 112 -9.20 10.25 0.92
N THR A 113 -10.09 11.20 0.62
CA THR A 113 -11.52 10.98 0.46
C THR A 113 -11.96 11.34 -0.95
N ARG A 114 -13.26 11.19 -1.25
CA ARG A 114 -13.87 11.67 -2.49
C ARG A 114 -13.74 13.19 -2.71
N TRP A 115 -13.29 13.94 -1.72
CA TRP A 115 -12.94 15.35 -1.88
C TRP A 115 -11.72 15.55 -2.80
N SER A 116 -10.77 14.61 -2.86
CA SER A 116 -9.66 14.64 -3.82
C SER A 116 -9.57 13.35 -4.66
N ASP A 117 -8.62 12.46 -4.38
CA ASP A 117 -8.36 11.24 -5.16
C ASP A 117 -8.65 9.93 -4.38
N GLY A 118 -9.31 10.03 -3.23
CA GLY A 118 -9.81 8.89 -2.47
C GLY A 118 -11.14 8.35 -2.99
N SER A 119 -11.51 7.14 -2.54
CA SER A 119 -12.74 6.46 -2.98
C SER A 119 -13.89 6.51 -1.98
N GLY A 120 -13.63 6.86 -0.72
CA GLY A 120 -14.61 6.91 0.37
C GLY A 120 -15.03 8.34 0.73
N THR A 121 -16.27 8.51 1.18
CA THR A 121 -16.76 9.70 1.89
C THR A 121 -16.15 9.76 3.29
N ILE A 122 -16.20 10.93 3.95
CA ILE A 122 -15.66 11.06 5.33
C ILE A 122 -16.36 10.10 6.30
N ALA A 123 -17.68 9.91 6.15
CA ALA A 123 -18.46 8.98 6.97
C ALA A 123 -18.03 7.52 6.75
N GLU A 124 -17.92 7.07 5.50
CA GLU A 124 -17.46 5.71 5.17
C GLU A 124 -16.05 5.44 5.73
N MET A 125 -15.15 6.44 5.67
CA MET A 125 -13.79 6.31 6.21
C MET A 125 -13.79 6.21 7.75
N ALA A 126 -14.63 7.00 8.41
CA ALA A 126 -14.77 6.95 9.87
C ALA A 126 -15.38 5.62 10.34
N ASP A 127 -16.38 5.08 9.64
CA ASP A 127 -16.98 3.78 9.95
C ASP A 127 -15.97 2.64 9.78
N ALA A 128 -15.22 2.63 8.67
CA ALA A 128 -14.14 1.65 8.46
C ALA A 128 -13.05 1.73 9.55
N ALA A 129 -12.69 2.95 9.98
CA ALA A 129 -11.73 3.14 11.07
C ALA A 129 -12.24 2.57 12.40
N ARG A 130 -13.55 2.67 12.68
CA ARG A 130 -14.15 2.07 13.86
C ARG A 130 -14.14 0.55 13.82
N GLU A 131 -14.40 -0.06 12.67
CA GLU A 131 -14.28 -1.51 12.49
C GLU A 131 -12.86 -2.01 12.78
N LEU A 132 -11.86 -1.20 12.44
CA LEU A 132 -10.45 -1.44 12.74
C LEU A 132 -10.04 -1.09 14.18
N SER A 133 -10.97 -0.62 15.02
CA SER A 133 -10.71 -0.16 16.39
C SER A 133 -9.68 0.98 16.49
N TYR A 134 -9.57 1.82 15.45
CA TYR A 134 -8.79 3.03 15.53
C TYR A 134 -9.46 4.04 16.46
N GLU A 135 -8.65 4.81 17.17
CA GLU A 135 -9.02 5.93 18.03
C GLU A 135 -9.02 7.26 17.29
N TYR A 136 -8.33 7.37 16.15
CA TYR A 136 -8.30 8.56 15.30
C TYR A 136 -8.03 8.21 13.84
N ILE A 137 -8.51 9.06 12.94
CA ILE A 137 -8.04 9.12 11.55
C ILE A 137 -7.86 10.59 11.17
N THR A 138 -6.93 10.86 10.26
CA THR A 138 -6.76 12.19 9.68
C THR A 138 -7.05 12.17 8.19
N ILE A 139 -7.89 13.12 7.75
CA ILE A 139 -8.18 13.35 6.34
C ILE A 139 -7.15 14.34 5.79
N THR A 140 -6.37 13.89 4.81
CA THR A 140 -5.22 14.62 4.24
C THR A 140 -5.38 14.78 2.73
N ASP A 141 -6.58 15.15 2.27
CA ASP A 141 -6.87 15.37 0.86
C ASP A 141 -5.93 16.40 0.21
N HIS A 142 -5.67 16.22 -1.08
CA HIS A 142 -4.75 17.09 -1.82
C HIS A 142 -5.25 18.53 -1.91
N SER A 143 -4.37 19.50 -1.68
CA SER A 143 -4.65 20.90 -1.96
C SER A 143 -4.41 21.26 -3.43
N LYS A 144 -5.01 22.37 -3.87
CA LYS A 144 -4.95 22.96 -5.22
C LYS A 144 -3.55 23.09 -5.87
N GLY A 145 -2.46 22.87 -5.12
CA GLY A 145 -1.07 22.99 -5.57
C GLY A 145 -0.60 21.95 -6.59
N LEU A 146 -1.26 20.78 -6.67
CA LEU A 146 -1.00 19.80 -7.74
C LEU A 146 -2.13 19.83 -8.78
N LYS A 147 -1.89 20.47 -9.93
CA LYS A 147 -2.80 20.46 -11.10
C LYS A 147 -3.16 19.04 -11.61
N ILE A 148 -2.46 18.01 -11.15
CA ILE A 148 -2.64 16.61 -11.57
C ILE A 148 -3.55 15.83 -10.60
N ALA A 149 -3.79 16.32 -9.37
CA ALA A 149 -4.43 15.53 -8.29
C ALA A 149 -5.88 15.91 -7.97
N GLY A 150 -6.56 16.74 -8.78
CA GLY A 150 -7.94 17.14 -8.49
C GLY A 150 -8.12 17.81 -7.11
N GLY A 151 -7.06 18.45 -6.61
CA GLY A 151 -7.01 18.94 -5.23
C GLY A 151 -8.04 20.04 -4.94
N ILE A 152 -8.48 20.09 -3.68
CA ILE A 152 -9.51 21.03 -3.22
C ILE A 152 -8.99 22.46 -3.11
N ASP A 153 -9.86 23.41 -3.40
CA ASP A 153 -9.61 24.83 -3.16
C ASP A 153 -10.04 25.25 -1.74
N GLU A 154 -9.80 26.50 -1.38
CA GLU A 154 -10.10 27.02 -0.05
C GLU A 154 -11.59 26.94 0.31
N ARG A 155 -12.48 27.03 -0.68
CA ARG A 155 -13.92 26.92 -0.45
C ARG A 155 -14.27 25.46 -0.15
N ALA A 156 -13.83 24.54 -1.00
CA ALA A 156 -14.02 23.11 -0.80
C ALA A 156 -13.40 22.63 0.53
N LEU A 157 -12.23 23.15 0.92
CA LEU A 157 -11.61 22.88 2.22
C LEU A 157 -12.49 23.30 3.40
N ARG A 158 -13.16 24.46 3.31
CA ARG A 158 -14.12 24.90 4.35
C ARG A 158 -15.35 24.00 4.40
N GLU A 159 -15.89 23.59 3.26
CA GLU A 159 -17.02 22.67 3.19
C GLU A 159 -16.66 21.29 3.76
N GLN A 160 -15.48 20.76 3.42
CA GLN A 160 -14.94 19.53 3.99
C GLN A 160 -14.79 19.62 5.52
N ALA A 161 -14.28 20.73 6.04
CA ALA A 161 -14.15 20.91 7.49
C ALA A 161 -15.51 20.86 8.21
N LEU A 162 -16.57 21.38 7.59
CA LEU A 162 -17.93 21.27 8.11
C LEU A 162 -18.44 19.82 8.08
N GLU A 163 -18.17 19.06 7.01
CA GLU A 163 -18.54 17.64 6.91
C GLU A 163 -17.81 16.80 7.98
N ILE A 164 -16.51 17.04 8.19
CA ILE A 164 -15.73 16.40 9.26
C ILE A 164 -16.34 16.72 10.63
N ALA A 165 -16.64 18.00 10.89
CA ALA A 165 -17.25 18.42 12.16
C ALA A 165 -18.63 17.76 12.39
N GLY A 166 -19.47 17.70 11.35
CA GLY A 166 -20.77 17.03 11.40
C GLY A 166 -20.64 15.53 11.65
N THR A 167 -19.68 14.88 10.98
CA THR A 167 -19.38 13.45 11.17
C THR A 167 -18.91 13.16 12.60
N ASN A 168 -17.99 13.96 13.13
CA ASN A 168 -17.52 13.84 14.51
C ASN A 168 -18.66 13.97 15.52
N GLN A 169 -19.58 14.92 15.31
CA GLN A 169 -20.76 15.06 16.18
C GLN A 169 -21.67 13.84 16.12
N SER A 170 -21.99 13.35 14.92
CA SER A 170 -22.83 12.17 14.74
C SER A 170 -22.26 10.92 15.42
N ILE A 171 -20.94 10.70 15.29
CA ILE A 171 -20.24 9.59 15.94
C ILE A 171 -20.28 9.73 17.46
N SER A 172 -20.05 10.95 17.99
CA SER A 172 -20.05 11.19 19.44
C SER A 172 -21.42 10.92 20.10
N ARG A 173 -22.52 11.22 19.40
CA ARG A 173 -23.89 11.01 19.90
C ARG A 173 -24.30 9.53 19.96
N GLY A 174 -23.60 8.65 19.23
CA GLY A 174 -23.81 7.20 19.25
C GLY A 174 -22.93 6.43 20.23
N ARG A 175 -22.15 7.10 21.10
CA ARG A 175 -21.18 6.44 22.00
C ARG A 175 -21.79 5.83 23.25
N LYS A 176 -21.29 4.65 23.64
CA LYS A 176 -21.32 4.16 25.03
C LYS A 176 -20.15 4.80 25.82
N PRO A 177 -20.22 4.90 27.16
CA PRO A 177 -19.31 5.71 27.99
C PRO A 177 -17.80 5.42 27.91
N ASN A 178 -17.35 4.36 27.24
CA ASN A 178 -15.95 3.91 27.22
C ASN A 178 -15.21 4.05 25.88
N ASP A 179 -15.74 4.80 24.90
CA ASP A 179 -15.10 4.93 23.57
C ASP A 179 -14.21 6.19 23.41
N THR A 180 -13.02 5.95 22.84
CA THR A 180 -11.80 6.78 22.73
C THR A 180 -11.89 8.05 21.89
N SER A 181 -11.13 9.12 22.17
CA SER A 181 -11.17 10.44 21.51
C SER A 181 -10.37 10.52 20.18
N PHE A 182 -10.99 11.10 19.13
CA PHE A 182 -10.39 11.32 17.80
C PHE A 182 -9.94 12.78 17.67
N HIS A 183 -8.66 13.02 17.33
CA HIS A 183 -8.09 14.36 17.17
C HIS A 183 -7.78 14.69 15.70
N ARG A 184 -7.97 15.97 15.35
CA ARG A 184 -7.57 16.59 14.08
C ARG A 184 -6.14 17.11 14.23
N ASP A 185 -5.25 16.74 13.32
CA ASP A 185 -4.01 17.51 13.09
C ASP A 185 -4.22 18.41 11.87
N GLU A 186 -4.14 19.72 12.09
CA GLU A 186 -4.08 20.71 11.01
C GLU A 186 -2.68 20.65 10.38
N PHE A 187 -2.55 20.08 9.18
CA PHE A 187 -1.28 20.15 8.45
C PHE A 187 -1.23 21.49 7.70
N GLU A 188 -0.38 22.42 8.18
CA GLU A 188 -0.01 23.60 7.39
C GLU A 188 0.62 23.15 6.07
N PRO A 189 0.27 23.75 4.92
CA PRO A 189 0.98 23.49 3.68
C PRO A 189 2.43 23.90 3.87
N SER A 190 3.34 22.94 3.67
CA SER A 190 4.77 23.18 3.71
C SER A 190 5.12 24.40 2.85
N ARG A 191 5.49 25.51 3.48
CA ARG A 191 6.31 26.53 2.83
C ARG A 191 7.67 25.90 2.55
N ARG A 192 7.79 25.15 1.46
CA ARG A 192 9.09 24.85 0.90
C ARG A 192 9.48 25.98 -0.04
N ARG A 193 10.52 26.68 0.38
CA ARG A 193 11.41 27.49 -0.46
C ARG A 193 11.97 26.64 -1.59
#